data_AF-A0A9X8YQI1-F1
#
_entry.id   AF-A0A9X8YQI1-F1
#
_cell.length_a   1.000
_cell.length_b   1.000
_cell.length_c   1.000
_cell.angle_alpha   90.00
_cell.angle_beta   90.00
_cell.angle_gamma   90.00
#
_symmetry.space_group_name_H-M   'P 1'
#
loop_
_entity.id
_entity.type
_entity.pdbx_description
1 polymer ?
#
loop_
_entity_poly.entity_id
_entity_poly.type
_entity_poly.pdbx_seq_one_letter_code
_entity_poly.pdbx_strand_id
1 'polypeptide(L)'
;EGRAMPEWQGNPQQAISMTQCFGCWTQCGVRVRVDRQTDRVLRIAGNPYHPLSQERHVDSALPLQDALAQLGGESGLDARSTACARGATLLEGLYSPLRVLEPMKRVGKRGEGKWQRISFEQLIAEVVEGG
;
A
#
# COMPACT_ATOMS: atom_id res chain seq x y z
N GLU A 1 -0.14 -12.02 -8.60
CA GLU A 1 -0.20 -12.65 -7.27
C GLU A 1 -0.20 -14.16 -7.35
N GLY A 2 -0.67 -14.73 -8.46
CA GLY A 2 -0.59 -16.15 -8.75
C GLY A 2 -1.06 -16.45 -10.16
N ARG A 3 -1.27 -17.72 -10.48
CA ARG A 3 -2.03 -18.19 -11.65
C ARG A 3 -3.38 -18.71 -11.15
N ALA A 4 -4.47 -18.36 -11.82
CA ALA A 4 -5.82 -18.70 -11.35
C ALA A 4 -6.38 -20.02 -11.92
N MET A 5 -5.67 -20.69 -12.84
CA MET A 5 -6.16 -21.90 -13.51
C MET A 5 -5.13 -23.05 -13.40
N PRO A 6 -5.57 -24.29 -13.10
CA PRO A 6 -6.94 -24.75 -12.81
C PRO A 6 -7.43 -24.40 -11.38
N GLU A 7 -6.51 -24.11 -10.47
CA GLU A 7 -6.75 -23.60 -9.11
C GLU A 7 -5.80 -22.42 -8.87
N TRP A 8 -6.09 -21.56 -7.89
CA TRP A 8 -5.19 -20.46 -7.58
C TRP A 8 -3.86 -20.97 -7.03
N GLN A 9 -2.76 -20.64 -7.70
CA GLN A 9 -1.40 -20.96 -7.27
C GLN A 9 -0.64 -19.66 -7.02
N GLY A 10 -0.27 -19.42 -5.77
CA GLY A 10 0.49 -18.24 -5.38
C GLY A 10 1.87 -18.21 -6.03
N ASN A 11 2.35 -17.01 -6.36
CA ASN A 11 3.74 -16.83 -6.78
C ASN A 11 4.65 -16.79 -5.53
N PRO A 12 5.55 -17.77 -5.31
CA PRO A 12 6.41 -17.82 -4.12
C PRO A 12 7.44 -16.69 -4.06
N GLN A 13 7.70 -16.01 -5.18
CA GLN A 13 8.57 -14.82 -5.23
C GLN A 13 7.84 -13.54 -4.78
N GLN A 14 6.53 -13.60 -4.56
CA GLN A 14 5.72 -12.46 -4.16
C GLN A 14 5.06 -12.71 -2.80
N ALA A 15 4.96 -11.67 -1.99
CA ALA A 15 4.06 -11.64 -0.85
C ALA A 15 2.80 -10.84 -1.21
N ILE A 16 1.69 -11.17 -0.58
CA ILE A 16 0.44 -10.41 -0.64
C ILE A 16 0.19 -9.89 0.77
N SER A 17 0.07 -8.57 0.91
CA SER A 17 -0.26 -7.93 2.18
C SER A 17 -1.61 -7.24 2.03
N MET A 18 -2.55 -7.59 2.91
CA MET A 18 -3.82 -6.89 3.04
C MET A 18 -3.62 -5.69 3.96
N THR A 19 -3.94 -4.50 3.48
CA THR A 19 -3.75 -3.25 4.23
C THR A 19 -4.83 -2.23 3.88
N GLN A 20 -4.70 -1.01 4.40
CA GLN A 20 -5.64 0.09 4.21
C GLN A 20 -5.01 1.21 3.38
N CYS A 21 -5.81 1.80 2.48
CA CYS A 21 -5.41 2.91 1.63
C CYS A 21 -5.60 4.25 2.35
N PHE A 22 -4.55 5.06 2.46
CA PHE A 22 -4.60 6.43 3.02
C PHE A 22 -4.55 7.54 1.96
N GLY A 23 -4.89 7.23 0.70
CA GLY A 23 -4.93 8.23 -0.38
C GLY A 23 -6.13 9.19 -0.31
N CYS A 24 -7.14 8.87 0.51
CA CYS A 24 -8.28 9.73 0.83
C CYS A 24 -8.90 9.30 2.17
N TRP A 25 -9.99 9.96 2.56
CA TRP A 25 -10.71 9.68 3.82
C TRP A 25 -11.59 8.44 3.81
N THR A 26 -11.80 7.79 2.66
CA THR A 26 -12.63 6.58 2.58
C THR A 26 -11.95 5.37 3.20
N GLN A 27 -10.61 5.37 3.27
CA GLN A 27 -9.84 4.30 3.90
C GLN A 27 -10.17 2.88 3.39
N CYS A 28 -10.31 2.74 2.07
CA CYS A 28 -10.60 1.45 1.44
C CYS A 28 -9.52 0.41 1.74
N GLY A 29 -9.92 -0.85 1.94
CA GLY A 29 -8.98 -1.97 1.98
C GLY A 29 -8.32 -2.19 0.63
N VAL A 30 -7.02 -2.43 0.64
CA VAL A 30 -6.24 -2.75 -0.56
C VAL A 30 -5.39 -3.98 -0.30
N ARG A 31 -5.10 -4.71 -1.37
CA ARG A 31 -4.10 -5.77 -1.39
C ARG A 31 -2.88 -5.28 -2.15
N VAL A 32 -1.72 -5.47 -1.53
CA VAL A 32 -0.44 -5.04 -2.06
C VAL A 32 0.39 -6.27 -2.38
N ARG A 33 0.89 -6.32 -3.62
CA ARG A 33 1.85 -7.35 -4.04
C ARG A 33 3.26 -6.81 -3.83
N VAL A 34 4.08 -7.56 -3.10
CA VAL A 34 5.47 -7.20 -2.80
C VAL A 34 6.39 -8.26 -3.37
N ASP A 35 7.44 -7.85 -4.05
CA ASP A 35 8.53 -8.72 -4.49
C ASP A 35 9.41 -9.10 -3.30
N ARG A 36 9.57 -10.41 -3.04
CA ARG A 36 10.30 -10.90 -1.86
C ARG A 36 11.81 -10.72 -1.93
N GLN A 37 12.38 -10.53 -3.12
CA GLN A 37 13.83 -10.37 -3.28
C GLN A 37 14.26 -8.91 -3.11
N THR A 38 13.45 -8.00 -3.62
CA THR A 38 13.75 -6.56 -3.67
C THR A 38 12.99 -5.74 -2.63
N ASP A 39 12.05 -6.36 -1.92
CA ASP A 39 11.11 -5.71 -1.01
C ASP A 39 10.32 -4.56 -1.67
N ARG A 40 10.11 -4.66 -3.00
CA ARG A 40 9.40 -3.64 -3.78
C ARG A 40 7.94 -3.98 -3.99
N VAL A 41 7.07 -2.99 -3.80
CA VAL A 41 5.67 -3.03 -4.17
C VAL A 41 5.56 -3.08 -5.69
N LEU A 42 4.93 -4.15 -6.17
CA LEU A 42 4.70 -4.42 -7.59
C LEU A 42 3.36 -3.87 -8.08
N ARG A 43 2.33 -3.93 -7.23
CA ARG A 43 0.96 -3.51 -7.58
C ARG A 43 0.09 -3.35 -6.34
N ILE A 44 -0.84 -2.40 -6.42
CA ILE A 44 -1.94 -2.20 -5.48
C ILE A 44 -3.26 -2.51 -6.19
N ALA A 45 -4.14 -3.28 -5.56
CA ALA A 45 -5.50 -3.59 -6.01
C ALA A 45 -6.46 -3.62 -4.81
N GLY A 46 -7.77 -3.80 -5.01
CA GLY A 46 -8.73 -3.85 -3.90
C GLY A 46 -8.54 -5.08 -3.02
N ASN A 47 -8.84 -4.97 -1.73
CA ASN A 47 -8.89 -6.13 -0.85
C ASN A 47 -10.29 -6.79 -0.98
N PRO A 48 -10.39 -8.07 -1.38
CA PRO A 48 -11.71 -8.69 -1.56
C PRO A 48 -12.49 -8.85 -0.26
N TYR A 49 -11.81 -8.88 0.88
CA TYR A 49 -12.46 -9.00 2.19
C TYR A 49 -13.01 -7.67 2.71
N HIS A 50 -12.70 -6.55 2.07
CA HIS A 50 -13.02 -5.24 2.63
C HIS A 50 -14.23 -4.60 1.92
N PRO A 51 -15.27 -4.16 2.66
CA PRO A 51 -16.54 -3.70 2.09
C PRO A 51 -16.42 -2.45 1.21
N LEU A 52 -15.38 -1.63 1.43
CA LEU A 52 -15.15 -0.40 0.66
C LEU A 52 -14.31 -0.60 -0.62
N SER A 53 -13.86 -1.81 -0.92
CA SER A 53 -13.14 -2.15 -2.16
C SER A 53 -13.87 -3.16 -3.03
N GLN A 54 -14.98 -3.70 -2.53
CA GLN A 54 -15.82 -4.64 -3.25
C GLN A 54 -17.28 -4.52 -2.80
N GLU A 55 -18.19 -4.39 -3.75
CA GLU A 55 -19.63 -4.28 -3.48
C GLU A 55 -20.18 -5.51 -2.75
N ARG A 56 -19.80 -6.71 -3.20
CA ARG A 56 -20.03 -7.97 -2.51
C ARG A 56 -18.71 -8.49 -1.95
N HIS A 57 -18.28 -7.93 -0.83
CA HIS A 57 -17.05 -8.37 -0.19
C HIS A 57 -17.13 -9.84 0.25
N VAL A 58 -15.98 -10.51 0.21
CA VAL A 58 -15.81 -11.90 0.61
C VAL A 58 -15.82 -11.99 2.13
N ASP A 59 -16.42 -13.05 2.67
CA ASP A 59 -16.36 -13.34 4.11
C ASP A 59 -14.90 -13.50 4.55
N SER A 60 -14.51 -12.81 5.62
CA SER A 60 -13.18 -12.89 6.23
C SER A 60 -12.75 -14.31 6.63
N ALA A 61 -13.70 -15.22 6.85
CA ALA A 61 -13.43 -16.62 7.14
C ALA A 61 -13.05 -17.45 5.91
N LEU A 62 -13.31 -16.96 4.69
CA LEU A 62 -12.97 -17.67 3.46
C LEU A 62 -11.43 -17.72 3.29
N PRO A 63 -10.84 -18.90 3.02
CA PRO A 63 -9.41 -19.01 2.76
C PRO A 63 -8.92 -18.07 1.65
N LEU A 64 -7.70 -17.52 1.82
CA LEU A 64 -7.10 -16.57 0.88
C LEU A 64 -7.04 -17.08 -0.56
N GLN A 65 -6.72 -18.36 -0.73
CA GLN A 65 -6.64 -19.01 -2.04
C GLN A 65 -7.99 -18.94 -2.77
N ASP A 66 -9.08 -19.24 -2.07
CA ASP A 66 -10.43 -19.23 -2.62
C ASP A 66 -10.89 -17.80 -2.93
N ALA A 67 -10.63 -16.86 -2.01
CA ALA A 67 -10.95 -15.46 -2.23
C ALA A 67 -10.23 -14.88 -3.46
N LEU A 68 -8.95 -15.24 -3.66
CA LEU A 68 -8.18 -14.78 -4.82
C LEU A 68 -8.58 -15.48 -6.12
N ALA A 69 -9.02 -16.75 -6.06
CA ALA A 69 -9.55 -17.48 -7.20
C ALA A 69 -10.82 -16.78 -7.75
N GLN A 70 -11.69 -16.30 -6.85
CA GLN A 70 -12.91 -15.57 -7.24
C GLN A 70 -12.64 -14.28 -8.02
N LEU A 71 -11.47 -13.65 -7.84
CA LEU A 71 -11.12 -12.42 -8.55
C LEU A 71 -10.68 -12.64 -10.01
N GLY A 72 -10.41 -13.91 -10.37
CA GLY A 72 -10.01 -14.31 -11.71
C GLY A 72 -11.19 -14.67 -12.61
N GLY A 73 -10.89 -14.93 -13.89
CA GLY A 73 -11.87 -15.37 -14.88
C GLY A 73 -12.75 -14.26 -15.45
N GLU A 74 -13.84 -14.68 -16.10
CA GLU A 74 -14.79 -13.82 -16.83
C GLU A 74 -16.07 -13.56 -16.02
N SER A 75 -15.97 -13.54 -14.68
CA SER A 75 -17.09 -13.34 -13.75
C SER A 75 -17.62 -11.89 -13.69
N GLY A 76 -17.19 -11.02 -14.59
CA GLY A 76 -17.62 -9.62 -14.66
C GLY A 76 -16.85 -8.68 -13.72
N LEU A 77 -17.53 -7.62 -13.25
CA LEU A 77 -16.94 -6.58 -12.40
C LEU A 77 -17.14 -6.85 -10.91
N ASP A 78 -18.23 -7.52 -10.52
CA ASP A 78 -18.63 -7.79 -9.13
C ASP A 78 -17.53 -8.44 -8.28
N ALA A 79 -16.74 -9.33 -8.89
CA ALA A 79 -15.72 -10.12 -8.20
C ALA A 79 -14.31 -9.51 -8.25
N ARG A 80 -14.07 -8.40 -8.97
CA ARG A 80 -12.68 -7.96 -9.25
C ARG A 80 -11.96 -7.32 -8.07
N SER A 81 -12.70 -6.78 -7.10
CA SER A 81 -12.21 -5.98 -5.96
C SER A 81 -11.16 -4.93 -6.40
N THR A 82 -11.61 -3.71 -6.66
CA THR A 82 -10.80 -2.70 -7.35
C THR A 82 -10.23 -1.66 -6.40
N ALA A 83 -9.17 -0.99 -6.84
CA ALA A 83 -8.67 0.24 -6.22
C ALA A 83 -8.99 1.40 -7.17
N CYS A 84 -9.36 2.56 -6.63
CA CYS A 84 -9.51 3.77 -7.43
C CYS A 84 -8.15 4.22 -7.99
N ALA A 85 -8.15 5.11 -8.98
CA ALA A 85 -6.93 5.59 -9.63
C ALA A 85 -5.89 6.11 -8.62
N ARG A 86 -6.34 6.90 -7.62
CA ARG A 86 -5.47 7.42 -6.54
C ARG A 86 -4.84 6.30 -5.71
N GLY A 87 -5.63 5.29 -5.34
CA GLY A 87 -5.13 4.16 -4.54
C GLY A 87 -4.15 3.29 -5.33
N ALA A 88 -4.41 3.07 -6.61
CA ALA A 88 -3.55 2.29 -7.49
C ALA A 88 -2.18 2.93 -7.73
N THR A 89 -2.09 4.27 -7.70
CA THR A 89 -0.85 5.04 -7.94
C THR A 89 -0.10 5.43 -6.66
N LEU A 90 -0.56 5.03 -5.47
CA LEU A 90 0.14 5.34 -4.20
C LEU A 90 1.60 4.85 -4.17
N LEU A 91 1.94 3.83 -4.96
CA LEU A 91 3.32 3.35 -5.10
C LEU A 91 4.27 4.41 -5.67
N GLU A 92 3.78 5.38 -6.44
CA GLU A 92 4.58 6.49 -6.97
C GLU A 92 5.08 7.39 -5.84
N GLY A 93 4.25 7.63 -4.82
CA GLY A 93 4.65 8.36 -3.62
C GLY A 93 5.71 7.61 -2.81
N LEU A 94 5.59 6.28 -2.74
CA LEU A 94 6.53 5.42 -2.01
C LEU A 94 7.95 5.47 -2.61
N TYR A 95 8.05 5.52 -3.94
CA TYR A 95 9.31 5.51 -4.68
C TYR A 95 9.69 6.87 -5.29
N SER A 96 8.99 7.94 -4.92
CA SER A 96 9.27 9.28 -5.42
C SER A 96 10.70 9.71 -5.05
N PRO A 97 11.47 10.30 -5.98
CA PRO A 97 12.77 10.89 -5.65
C PRO A 97 12.65 12.09 -4.71
N LEU A 98 11.44 12.64 -4.53
CA LEU A 98 11.15 13.75 -3.62
C LEU A 98 10.69 13.29 -2.23
N ARG A 99 10.65 11.98 -1.97
CA ARG A 99 10.24 11.45 -0.67
C ARG A 99 11.26 11.83 0.40
N VAL A 100 10.79 12.41 1.50
CA VAL A 100 11.61 12.68 2.69
C VAL A 100 11.84 11.37 3.43
N LEU A 101 13.09 10.91 3.48
CA LEU A 101 13.49 9.62 4.04
C LEU A 101 14.14 9.73 5.43
N GLU A 102 14.57 10.93 5.81
CA GLU A 102 15.35 11.17 7.02
C GLU A 102 14.81 12.41 7.74
N PRO A 103 14.97 12.52 9.07
CA PRO A 103 14.71 13.75 9.80
C PRO A 103 15.49 14.95 9.23
N MET A 104 14.79 16.07 9.05
CA MET A 104 15.36 17.31 8.51
C MET A 104 15.05 18.49 9.44
N LYS A 105 16.08 19.29 9.78
CA LYS A 105 15.95 20.54 10.53
C LYS A 105 16.09 21.74 9.60
N ARG A 106 15.23 22.75 9.80
CA ARG A 106 15.33 24.04 9.11
C ARG A 106 16.52 24.82 9.64
N VAL A 107 17.38 25.34 8.75
CA VAL A 107 18.59 26.11 9.12
C VAL A 107 18.57 27.58 8.71
N GLY A 108 17.51 28.02 8.01
CA GLY A 108 17.28 29.41 7.63
C GLY A 108 15.96 29.97 8.17
N LYS A 109 15.54 31.14 7.65
CA LYS A 109 14.21 31.67 7.95
C LYS A 109 13.11 30.76 7.38
N ARG A 110 11.90 30.82 7.96
CA ARG A 110 10.75 30.05 7.47
C ARG A 110 10.44 30.42 6.02
N GLY A 111 10.36 29.41 5.15
CA GLY A 111 10.12 29.59 3.71
C GLY A 111 11.37 29.66 2.83
N GLU A 112 12.59 29.71 3.39
CA GLU A 112 13.83 29.78 2.58
C GLU A 112 14.24 28.44 1.94
N GLY A 113 13.57 27.33 2.26
CA GLY A 113 13.90 26.02 1.72
C GLY A 113 15.25 25.44 2.16
N LYS A 114 15.91 26.03 3.18
CA LYS A 114 17.19 25.57 3.71
C LYS A 114 17.00 24.54 4.82
N TRP A 115 17.42 23.31 4.56
CA TRP A 115 17.29 22.17 5.46
C TRP A 115 18.62 21.43 5.61
N GLN A 116 18.86 20.88 6.80
CA GLN A 116 19.96 19.96 7.09
C GLN A 116 19.40 18.64 7.63
N ARG A 117 20.06 17.52 7.32
CA ARG A 117 19.76 16.23 7.95
C ARG A 117 20.17 16.26 9.42
N ILE A 118 19.36 15.65 10.28
CA ILE A 118 19.68 15.43 11.70
C ILE A 118 19.39 13.97 12.06
N SER A 119 19.91 13.49 13.19
CA SER A 119 19.57 12.15 13.66
C SER A 119 18.15 12.10 14.24
N PHE A 120 17.59 10.89 14.37
CA PHE A 120 16.30 10.71 15.04
C PHE A 120 16.35 11.11 16.53
N GLU A 121 17.46 10.84 17.21
CA GLU A 121 17.67 11.22 18.61
C GLU A 121 17.64 12.73 18.78
N GLN A 122 18.32 13.47 17.88
CA GLN A 122 18.28 14.93 17.88
C GLN A 122 16.86 15.44 17.56
N LEU A 123 16.17 14.87 16.57
CA LEU A 123 14.80 15.25 16.24
C LEU A 123 13.89 15.14 17.47
N ILE A 124 13.96 14.00 18.17
CA ILE A 124 13.15 13.75 19.36
C ILE A 124 13.47 14.76 20.45
N ALA A 125 14.76 14.96 20.77
CA ALA A 125 15.17 15.92 21.80
C ALA A 125 14.70 17.34 21.49
N GLU A 126 14.85 17.81 20.26
CA GLU A 126 14.44 19.16 19.85
C GLU A 126 12.91 19.36 19.83
N VAL A 127 12.14 18.32 19.44
CA VAL A 127 10.68 18.39 19.46
C VAL A 127 10.14 18.46 20.89
N VAL A 128 10.76 17.71 21.81
CA VAL A 128 10.31 17.61 23.21
C VAL A 128 10.78 18.80 24.04
N GLU A 129 12.05 19.18 23.93
CA GLU A 129 12.67 20.19 24.80
C GLU A 129 12.66 21.61 24.20
N GLY A 130 12.20 21.76 22.95
CA GLY A 130 12.16 23.04 22.24
C GLY A 130 13.50 23.40 21.60
N GLY A 131 13.71 22.95 20.36
CA GLY A 131 14.93 23.16 19.57
C GLY A 131 14.94 24.29 18.55
#